data_AF-A0A3D8JSA3-F1
#
_entry.id   AF-A0A3D8JSA3-F1
#
_cell.length_a   1.000
_cell.length_b   1.000
_cell.length_c   1.000
_cell.angle_alpha   90.00
_cell.angle_beta   90.00
_cell.angle_gamma   90.00
#
_symmetry.space_group_name_H-M   'P 1'
#
loop_
_entity.id
_entity.type
_entity.pdbx_description
1 polymer ?
#
loop_
_entity_poly.entity_id
_entity_poly.type
_entity_poly.pdbx_seq_one_letter_code
_entity_poly.pdbx_strand_id
1 'polypeptide(L)' 'MFPDVLAALRRAARTEVHAFLVTAQDPLNELSPAEMLAGMPFATRTGLHASQSRLLRLPAAERQHRVLGLIELHKRGVDE' A
#
# COMPACT_ATOMS: atom_id res chain seq x y z
N MET A 1 5.77 -5.22 -13.17
CA MET A 1 6.00 -6.19 -12.08
C MET A 1 6.67 -5.43 -10.93
N PHE A 2 6.33 -5.69 -9.66
CA PHE A 2 6.77 -4.91 -8.48
C PHE A 2 7.85 -5.67 -7.65
N PRO A 3 9.07 -5.89 -8.18
CA PRO A 3 10.07 -6.73 -7.51
C PRO A 3 10.50 -6.19 -6.14
N ASP A 4 10.61 -4.87 -5.99
CA ASP A 4 11.13 -4.25 -4.77
C ASP A 4 10.18 -4.35 -3.59
N VAL A 5 8.87 -4.25 -3.84
CA VAL A 5 7.82 -4.42 -2.81
C VAL A 5 7.81 -5.86 -2.29
N LEU A 6 7.91 -6.84 -3.18
CA LEU A 6 7.96 -8.25 -2.80
C LEU A 6 9.24 -8.59 -2.05
N ALA A 7 10.38 -8.01 -2.45
CA ALA A 7 11.64 -8.16 -1.74
C ALA A 7 11.56 -7.58 -0.32
N ALA A 8 10.91 -6.42 -0.14
CA ALA A 8 10.76 -5.78 1.16
C ALA A 8 9.87 -6.58 2.14
N LEU A 9 8.93 -7.37 1.62
CA LEU A 9 8.00 -8.21 2.38
C LEU A 9 8.50 -9.66 2.59
N ARG A 10 9.68 -10.01 2.06
CA ARG A 10 10.15 -11.40 1.94
C ARG A 10 10.34 -12.16 3.26
N ARG A 11 10.39 -11.46 4.40
CA ARG A 11 10.54 -12.05 5.74
C ARG A 11 9.24 -12.11 6.55
N ALA A 12 8.17 -11.48 6.07
CA ALA A 12 6.88 -11.47 6.77
C ALA A 12 6.10 -12.77 6.52
N ALA A 13 5.25 -13.16 7.47
CA ALA A 13 4.36 -14.30 7.26
C ALA A 13 3.37 -13.98 6.13
N ARG A 14 2.96 -14.99 5.35
CA ARG A 14 2.03 -14.79 4.21
C ARG A 14 0.73 -14.07 4.62
N THR A 15 0.21 -14.38 5.80
CA THR A 15 -1.00 -13.74 6.35
C THR A 15 -0.75 -12.27 6.69
N GLU A 16 0.41 -11.92 7.24
CA GLU A 16 0.80 -10.53 7.52
C GLU A 16 0.98 -9.74 6.23
N VAL A 17 1.59 -10.33 5.20
CA VAL A 17 1.72 -9.73 3.87
C VAL A 17 0.34 -9.43 3.29
N HIS A 18 -0.59 -10.38 3.36
CA HIS A 18 -1.95 -10.17 2.90
C HIS A 18 -2.64 -9.05 3.68
N ALA A 19 -2.62 -9.13 5.01
CA ALA A 19 -3.24 -8.14 5.89
C ALA A 19 -2.69 -6.74 5.64
N PHE A 20 -1.37 -6.59 5.52
CA PHE A 20 -0.73 -5.32 5.17
C PHE A 20 -1.23 -4.77 3.84
N LEU A 21 -1.27 -5.62 2.80
CA LEU A 21 -1.62 -5.17 1.44
C LEU A 21 -3.08 -4.74 1.31
N VAL A 22 -4.01 -5.34 2.06
CA VAL A 22 -5.45 -5.08 1.93
C VAL A 22 -6.01 -4.11 2.97
N THR A 23 -5.27 -3.83 4.04
CA THR A 23 -5.71 -2.91 5.11
C THR A 23 -5.48 -1.46 4.70
N ALA A 24 -6.51 -0.62 4.88
CA ALA A 24 -6.42 0.82 4.68
C ALA A 24 -5.36 1.45 5.58
N GLN A 25 -4.67 2.47 5.06
CA GLN A 25 -3.61 3.17 5.80
C GLN A 25 -3.91 4.66 5.79
N ASP A 26 -3.97 5.29 6.97
CA ASP A 26 -4.20 6.74 7.11
C ASP A 26 -3.24 7.58 6.25
N PRO A 27 -1.92 7.27 6.18
CA PRO A 27 -0.98 8.02 5.33
C PRO A 27 -1.27 7.93 3.82
N LEU A 28 -2.13 7.00 3.40
CA LEU A 28 -2.61 6.85 2.02
C LEU A 28 -4.04 7.37 1.82
N ASN A 29 -4.54 8.22 2.72
CA ASN A 29 -5.93 8.68 2.73
C ASN A 29 -6.92 7.49 2.73
N GLU A 30 -6.71 6.52 3.62
CA GLU A 30 -7.52 5.31 3.74
C GLU A 30 -7.43 4.37 2.52
N LEU A 31 -6.48 4.56 1.59
CA LEU A 31 -6.20 3.56 0.55
C LEU A 31 -5.39 2.40 1.12
N SER A 32 -5.64 1.20 0.62
CA SER A 32 -4.76 0.06 0.91
C SER A 32 -3.49 0.11 0.05
N PRO A 33 -2.37 -0.49 0.50
CA PRO A 33 -1.17 -0.61 -0.30
C PRO A 33 -1.42 -1.33 -1.64
N ALA A 34 -2.32 -2.31 -1.69
CA ALA A 34 -2.68 -3.00 -2.93
C ALA A 34 -3.35 -2.06 -3.95
N GLU A 35 -4.31 -1.23 -3.51
CA GLU A 35 -4.94 -0.22 -4.37
C GLU A 35 -3.91 0.80 -4.87
N MET A 36 -3.00 1.21 -3.99
CA MET A 36 -1.89 2.08 -4.35
C MET A 36 -0.94 1.43 -5.35
N LEU A 37 -0.64 0.14 -5.28
CA LEU A 37 0.20 -0.53 -6.28
C LEU A 37 -0.55 -0.75 -7.60
N ALA A 38 -1.83 -1.10 -7.54
CA ALA A 38 -2.65 -1.29 -8.72
C ALA A 38 -2.95 0.03 -9.45
N GLY A 39 -3.05 1.15 -8.72
CA GLY A 39 -3.41 2.46 -9.28
C GLY A 39 -4.91 2.57 -9.54
N MET A 40 -5.69 1.68 -8.92
CA MET A 40 -7.12 1.58 -9.06
C MET A 40 -7.73 1.16 -7.72
N PRO A 41 -8.94 1.63 -7.39
CA PRO A 41 -9.62 1.20 -6.19
C PRO A 41 -10.08 -0.26 -6.29
N PHE A 42 -10.32 -0.89 -5.15
CA PHE A 42 -11.04 -2.16 -5.13
C PHE A 42 -12.46 -2.00 -5.64
N ALA A 43 -12.98 -3.03 -6.31
CA ALA A 43 -14.35 -3.05 -6.84
C ALA A 43 -15.42 -2.92 -5.74
N THR A 44 -15.09 -3.28 -4.49
CA THR A 44 -15.97 -3.19 -3.34
C THR A 44 -16.10 -1.77 -2.77
N ARG A 45 -15.28 -0.80 -3.22
CA ARG A 45 -15.41 0.60 -2.77
C ARG A 45 -16.68 1.24 -3.33
N THR A 46 -17.44 1.86 -2.44
CA THR A 46 -18.68 2.58 -2.76
C THR A 46 -18.44 4.00 -3.30
N GLY A 47 -17.23 4.54 -3.15
CA GLY A 47 -16.85 5.86 -3.65
C GLY A 47 -15.36 6.14 -3.51
N LEU A 48 -14.87 7.13 -4.25
CA LEU A 48 -13.47 7.56 -4.23
C LEU A 48 -13.40 9.05 -3.93
N HIS A 49 -12.79 9.41 -2.79
CA HIS A 49 -12.57 10.80 -2.44
C HIS A 49 -11.53 11.45 -3.37
N ALA A 50 -11.60 12.77 -3.54
CA ALA A 50 -10.68 13.49 -4.44
C ALA A 50 -9.20 13.29 -4.05
N SER A 51 -8.89 13.23 -2.75
CA SER A 51 -7.53 12.95 -2.25
C SER A 51 -7.05 11.54 -2.63
N GLN A 52 -7.93 10.55 -2.56
CA GLN A 52 -7.64 9.17 -2.97
C GLN A 52 -7.42 9.08 -4.48
N SER A 53 -8.30 9.73 -5.27
CA SER A 53 -8.16 9.80 -6.73
C SER A 53 -6.84 10.43 -7.16
N ARG A 54 -6.40 11.50 -6.48
CA ARG A 54 -5.10 12.12 -6.75
C ARG A 54 -3.94 11.15 -6.50
N LEU A 55 -3.99 10.36 -5.42
CA LEU A 55 -2.95 9.37 -5.11
C LEU A 55 -2.91 8.22 -6.14
N LEU A 56 -4.06 7.70 -6.56
CA LEU A 56 -4.12 6.62 -7.54
C LEU A 56 -3.62 7.04 -8.94
N ARG A 57 -3.74 8.33 -9.27
CA ARG A 57 -3.24 8.92 -10.53
C ARG A 57 -1.74 9.22 -10.52
N LEU A 58 -1.06 9.08 -9.39
CA LEU A 58 0.39 9.28 -9.36
C LEU A 58 1.10 8.25 -10.27
N PRO A 59 2.28 8.61 -10.81
CA PRO A 59 3.13 7.67 -11.51
C PRO A 59 3.36 6.40 -10.69
N ALA A 60 3.43 5.24 -11.35
CA ALA A 60 3.59 3.97 -10.66
C ALA A 60 4.81 3.94 -9.72
N ALA A 61 5.91 4.59 -10.10
CA ALA A 61 7.11 4.71 -9.26
C ALA A 61 6.86 5.50 -7.97
N GLU A 62 6.10 6.60 -8.02
CA GLU A 62 5.76 7.36 -6.82
C GLU A 62 4.81 6.58 -5.90
N ARG A 63 3.84 5.86 -6.48
CA ARG A 63 2.94 4.99 -5.71
C ARG A 63 3.72 3.89 -5.00
N GLN A 64 4.67 3.26 -5.71
CA GLN A 64 5.59 2.27 -5.13
C GLN A 64 6.42 2.86 -4.00
N HIS A 65 7.00 4.04 -4.18
CA HIS A 65 7.84 4.67 -3.18
C HIS A 65 7.07 4.94 -1.86
N ARG A 66 5.81 5.37 -1.98
CA ARG A 66 4.93 5.55 -0.81
C ARG A 66 4.64 4.23 -0.09
N VAL A 67 4.38 3.16 -0.83
CA VAL A 67 4.13 1.83 -0.25
C VAL A 67 5.39 1.28 0.42
N LEU A 68 6.58 1.47 -0.17
CA LEU A 68 7.85 1.10 0.45
C LEU A 68 8.09 1.85 1.76
N GLY A 69 7.78 3.15 1.82
CA GLY A 69 7.85 3.93 3.04
C GLY A 69 6.97 3.38 4.17
N LEU A 70 5.78 2.84 3.85
CA LEU A 70 4.90 2.19 4.82
C LEU A 70 5.44 0.86 5.33
N ILE A 71 6.10 0.09 4.47
CA ILE A 71 6.73 -1.18 4.88
C ILE A 71 7.83 -0.89 5.90
N GLU A 72 8.60 0.18 5.71
CA GLU A 72 9.64 0.58 6.67
C GLU A 72 9.07 1.10 7.99
N LEU A 73 7.95 1.84 7.96
CA LEU A 73 7.23 2.24 9.18
C LEU A 73 6.65 1.04 9.92
N HIS A 74 6.05 0.09 9.19
CA HIS A 74 5.44 -1.11 9.76
C HIS A 74 6.47 -2.00 10.45
N LYS A 75 7.66 -2.17 9.87
CA LYS A 75 8.77 -2.90 10.50
C LYS A 75 9.16 -2.28 11.84
N ARG A 76 9.34 -0.95 11.89
CA ARG A 76 9.74 -0.24 13.11
C ARG A 76 8.75 -0.40 14.27
N GLY A 77 7.45 -0.46 13.98
CA GLY A 77 6.42 -0.67 15.02
C GLY A 77 6.26 -2.13 15.48
N VAL A 78 6.92 -3.09 14.82
CA VAL A 78 6.93 -4.51 15.22
C VAL A 78 8.20 -4.85 16.05
N ASP A 79 9.21 -3.99 16.00
CA ASP A 79 10.46 -4.11 16.77
C ASP A 79 10.41 -3.44 18.17
N GLU A 80 9.30 -2.78 18.53
CA GLU A 80 9.00 -2.25 19.90
C GLU A 80 8.07 -3.17 20.68
#